data_AF-A0ABD5AZL3-F1
#
_entry.id   AF-A0ABD5AZL3-F1
#
_cell.length_a   1.000
_cell.length_b   1.000
_cell.length_c   1.000
_cell.angle_alpha   90.00
_cell.angle_beta   90.00
_cell.angle_gamma   90.00
#
_symmetry.space_group_name_H-M   'P 1'
#
loop_
_entity.id
_entity.type
_entity.pdbx_description
1 polymer ?
#
loop_
_entity_poly.entity_id
_entity_poly.type
_entity_poly.pdbx_seq_one_letter_code
_entity_poly.pdbx_strand_id
1 'polypeptide(L)'
;SVVPAADNKFAALNSAVWSGGSFIYVPKNVKLDTPLQAYFRINSENMGQFERTLIIADEGASVNYVEGCTAPVYSTSSLHSAVVEIIVHKDAHVRYTTIQNWSNNVYNLVTKRTFVHENGNMEWVDGNLGSKLTMKYPNC
;
A
#
# COMPACT_ATOMS: atom_id res chain seq x y z
N SER A 1 -9.23 11.67 5.14
CA SER A 1 -8.31 10.86 4.32
C SER A 1 -6.91 11.36 4.57
N VAL A 2 -5.99 10.44 4.86
CA VAL A 2 -4.56 10.69 5.10
C VAL A 2 -3.84 11.06 3.80
N VAL A 3 -4.33 10.56 2.65
CA VAL A 3 -3.88 10.95 1.30
C VAL A 3 -4.98 11.75 0.61
N PRO A 4 -4.98 13.09 0.70
CA PRO A 4 -5.93 13.93 -0.02
C PRO A 4 -5.85 13.71 -1.54
N ALA A 5 -6.98 13.85 -2.24
CA ALA A 5 -6.99 13.76 -3.70
C ALA A 5 -6.04 14.78 -4.36
N ALA A 6 -5.82 15.93 -3.73
CA ALA A 6 -4.91 16.97 -4.20
C ALA A 6 -3.42 16.76 -3.80
N ASP A 7 -3.06 15.67 -3.12
CA ASP A 7 -1.68 15.42 -2.65
C ASP A 7 -0.67 15.45 -3.81
N ASN A 8 -1.01 14.76 -4.92
CA ASN A 8 -0.26 14.81 -6.17
C ASN A 8 -1.12 14.29 -7.34
N LYS A 9 -0.63 14.43 -8.57
CA LYS A 9 -1.37 14.02 -9.78
C LYS A 9 -1.78 12.54 -9.81
N PHE A 10 -0.99 11.65 -9.20
CA PHE A 10 -1.28 10.22 -9.15
C PHE A 10 -2.25 9.87 -8.01
N ALA A 11 -2.17 10.58 -6.88
CA ALA A 11 -3.19 10.50 -5.84
C ALA A 11 -4.56 11.00 -6.34
N ALA A 12 -4.58 12.06 -7.15
CA ALA A 12 -5.80 12.56 -7.80
C ALA A 12 -6.39 11.51 -8.75
N LEU A 13 -5.55 10.92 -9.61
CA LEU A 13 -5.94 9.83 -10.52
C LEU A 13 -6.51 8.65 -9.75
N ASN A 14 -5.77 8.11 -8.76
CA ASN A 14 -6.23 7.00 -7.94
C ASN A 14 -7.56 7.34 -7.25
N SER A 15 -7.70 8.53 -6.66
CA SER A 15 -8.96 8.93 -6.00
C SER A 15 -10.15 9.00 -6.96
N ALA A 16 -9.92 9.27 -8.24
CA ALA A 16 -10.97 9.32 -9.25
C ALA A 16 -11.38 7.94 -9.80
N VAL A 17 -10.45 6.98 -9.88
CA VAL A 17 -10.68 5.72 -10.61
C VAL A 17 -10.31 4.44 -9.86
N TRP A 18 -10.00 4.52 -8.55
CA TRP A 18 -9.73 3.32 -7.76
C TRP A 18 -10.92 2.35 -7.83
N SER A 19 -10.62 1.07 -7.97
CA SER A 19 -11.63 0.04 -8.23
C SER A 19 -11.55 -1.14 -7.26
N GLY A 20 -10.66 -1.07 -6.26
CA GLY A 20 -10.48 -2.08 -5.24
C GLY A 20 -9.34 -1.74 -4.26
N GLY A 21 -9.13 -2.63 -3.29
CA GLY A 21 -8.06 -2.50 -2.29
C GLY A 21 -8.43 -3.18 -0.98
N SER A 22 -7.68 -2.86 0.07
CA SER A 22 -7.81 -3.50 1.39
C SER A 22 -8.27 -2.48 2.44
N PHE A 23 -9.23 -2.87 3.27
CA PHE A 23 -9.55 -2.16 4.51
C PHE A 23 -9.28 -3.09 5.70
N ILE A 24 -8.39 -2.66 6.59
CA ILE A 24 -7.97 -3.44 7.76
C ILE A 24 -8.14 -2.59 9.01
N TYR A 25 -8.90 -3.10 9.97
CA TYR A 25 -9.02 -2.53 11.30
C TYR A 25 -8.52 -3.55 12.34
N VAL A 26 -7.56 -3.15 13.17
CA VAL A 26 -7.02 -3.96 14.25
C VAL A 26 -7.47 -3.36 15.57
N PRO A 27 -8.35 -4.04 16.34
CA PRO A 27 -8.91 -3.48 17.57
C PRO A 27 -7.89 -3.23 18.67
N LYS A 28 -8.27 -2.40 19.65
CA LYS A 28 -7.44 -2.06 20.82
C LYS A 28 -6.82 -3.29 21.47
N ASN A 29 -5.52 -3.21 21.75
CA ASN A 29 -4.69 -4.25 22.37
C ASN A 29 -4.60 -5.59 21.61
N VAL A 30 -5.12 -5.69 20.38
CA VAL A 30 -4.99 -6.90 19.57
C VAL A 30 -3.61 -6.94 18.93
N LYS A 31 -2.90 -8.04 19.14
CA LYS A 31 -1.58 -8.29 18.56
C LYS A 31 -1.68 -9.52 17.66
N LEU A 32 -1.30 -9.36 16.40
CA LEU A 32 -1.28 -10.44 15.43
C LEU A 32 0.11 -11.08 15.39
N ASP A 33 0.20 -12.33 15.83
CA ASP A 33 1.48 -13.09 15.81
C ASP A 33 1.87 -13.52 14.39
N THR A 34 0.90 -13.62 13.48
CA THR A 34 1.10 -13.99 12.08
C THR A 34 0.79 -12.80 11.17
N PRO A 35 1.63 -12.51 10.16
CA PRO A 35 1.35 -11.42 9.24
C PRO A 35 0.07 -11.62 8.42
N LEU A 36 -0.70 -10.55 8.26
CA LEU A 36 -1.78 -10.50 7.27
C LEU A 36 -1.15 -10.39 5.87
N GLN A 37 -1.57 -11.24 4.95
CA GLN A 37 -1.03 -11.25 3.59
C GLN A 37 -2.13 -10.92 2.59
N ALA A 38 -1.90 -9.89 1.79
CA ALA A 38 -2.69 -9.60 0.61
C ALA A 38 -1.87 -9.89 -0.64
N TYR A 39 -2.49 -10.57 -1.60
CA TYR A 39 -1.87 -10.90 -2.87
C TYR A 39 -2.70 -10.34 -4.02
N PHE A 40 -2.14 -9.35 -4.71
CA PHE A 40 -2.79 -8.76 -5.87
C PHE A 40 -2.25 -9.39 -7.15
N ARG A 41 -3.14 -10.06 -7.91
CA ARG A 41 -2.82 -10.69 -9.19
C ARG A 41 -3.53 -9.97 -10.33
N ILE A 42 -2.76 -9.50 -11.32
CA ILE A 42 -3.29 -8.90 -12.55
C ILE A 42 -3.76 -10.03 -13.48
N ASN A 43 -5.04 -10.01 -13.87
CA ASN A 43 -5.64 -11.03 -14.75
C ASN A 43 -6.09 -10.50 -16.12
N SER A 44 -5.90 -9.21 -16.44
CA SER A 44 -6.41 -8.63 -17.70
C SER A 44 -5.39 -7.72 -18.38
N GLU A 45 -5.20 -7.94 -19.69
CA GLU A 45 -4.38 -7.09 -20.57
C GLU A 45 -5.05 -5.71 -20.69
N ASN A 46 -4.30 -4.64 -20.37
CA ASN A 46 -4.66 -3.22 -20.52
C ASN A 46 -5.45 -2.53 -19.38
N MET A 47 -5.55 -3.12 -18.19
CA MET A 47 -6.16 -2.42 -17.05
C MET A 47 -5.10 -1.75 -16.17
N GLY A 48 -5.18 -0.43 -15.99
CA GLY A 48 -4.39 0.27 -14.97
C GLY A 48 -4.79 -0.23 -13.58
N GLN A 49 -3.82 -0.53 -12.73
CA GLN A 49 -4.10 -1.00 -11.36
C GLN A 49 -4.12 0.19 -10.41
N PHE A 50 -5.32 0.52 -9.94
CA PHE A 50 -5.57 1.61 -9.00
C PHE A 50 -6.14 1.03 -7.71
N GLU A 51 -5.25 0.56 -6.85
CA GLU A 51 -5.64 0.03 -5.54
C GLU A 51 -5.51 1.09 -4.44
N ARG A 52 -6.37 0.98 -3.44
CA ARG A 52 -6.34 1.85 -2.27
C ARG A 52 -6.44 1.04 -0.98
N THR A 53 -5.39 1.08 -0.18
CA THR A 53 -5.30 0.35 1.08
C THR A 53 -5.45 1.32 2.26
N LEU A 54 -6.35 1.01 3.19
CA LEU A 54 -6.50 1.71 4.46
C LEU A 54 -6.32 0.74 5.63
N ILE A 55 -5.33 1.02 6.49
CA ILE A 55 -5.07 0.26 7.71
C ILE A 55 -5.25 1.17 8.92
N ILE A 56 -6.02 0.72 9.90
CA ILE A 56 -6.21 1.40 11.18
C ILE A 56 -5.82 0.43 12.29
N ALA A 57 -4.75 0.76 13.01
CA ALA A 57 -4.32 0.04 14.20
C ALA A 57 -4.69 0.88 15.43
N ASP A 58 -5.65 0.38 16.21
CA ASP A 58 -6.15 1.04 17.42
C ASP A 58 -5.13 0.93 18.58
N GLU A 59 -5.41 1.58 19.71
CA GLU A 59 -4.46 1.74 20.82
C GLU A 59 -3.84 0.41 21.26
N GLY A 60 -2.51 0.35 21.36
CA GLY A 60 -1.78 -0.86 21.77
C GLY A 60 -1.85 -2.03 20.79
N ALA A 61 -2.46 -1.86 19.61
CA ALA A 61 -2.54 -2.90 18.59
C ALA A 61 -1.19 -3.14 17.90
N SER A 62 -0.96 -4.35 17.41
CA SER A 62 0.25 -4.69 16.66
C SER A 62 -0.10 -5.53 15.43
N VAL A 63 0.30 -5.07 14.24
CA VAL A 63 0.03 -5.75 12.98
C VAL A 63 1.22 -5.69 12.03
N ASN A 64 1.53 -6.85 11.47
CA ASN A 64 2.41 -6.99 10.33
C ASN A 64 1.54 -7.25 9.09
N TYR A 65 1.54 -6.32 8.14
CA TYR A 65 0.87 -6.49 6.85
C TYR A 65 1.90 -6.68 5.75
N VAL A 66 1.70 -7.70 4.92
CA VAL A 66 2.57 -8.03 3.79
C VAL A 66 1.75 -8.02 2.51
N GLU A 67 2.21 -7.22 1.56
CA GLU A 67 1.63 -7.10 0.23
C GLU A 67 2.57 -7.68 -0.81
N GLY A 68 2.10 -8.69 -1.53
CA GLY A 68 2.80 -9.29 -2.65
C GLY A 68 2.14 -8.90 -3.97
N CYS A 69 2.93 -8.38 -4.91
CA CYS A 69 2.46 -8.10 -6.27
C CYS A 69 3.30 -8.89 -7.28
N THR A 70 2.64 -9.72 -8.10
CA THR A 70 3.27 -10.39 -9.24
C THR A 70 2.44 -10.18 -10.50
N ALA A 71 3.09 -9.79 -11.60
CA ALA A 71 2.48 -9.74 -12.92
C ALA A 71 3.06 -10.84 -13.82
N PRO A 72 2.23 -11.59 -14.57
CA PRO A 72 2.69 -12.29 -15.77
C PRO A 72 3.37 -11.31 -16.75
N VAL A 73 4.32 -11.80 -17.56
CA VAL A 73 5.02 -10.99 -18.56
C VAL A 73 4.04 -10.57 -19.66
N TYR A 74 3.52 -9.35 -19.60
CA TYR A 74 2.69 -8.76 -20.66
C TYR A 74 3.51 -7.81 -21.54
N SER A 75 3.13 -7.68 -22.81
CA SER A 75 3.88 -6.93 -23.85
C SER A 75 3.56 -5.43 -23.91
N THR A 76 2.46 -4.98 -23.31
CA THR A 76 2.00 -3.57 -23.32
C THR A 76 2.36 -2.85 -22.01
N SER A 77 2.72 -1.56 -22.05
CA SER A 77 3.06 -0.81 -20.84
C SER A 77 1.86 -0.68 -19.90
N SER A 78 2.06 -0.98 -18.61
CA SER A 78 1.01 -0.91 -17.58
C SER A 78 1.37 0.12 -16.51
N LEU A 79 0.37 0.84 -16.01
CA LEU A 79 0.49 1.76 -14.88
C LEU A 79 -0.08 1.11 -13.63
N HIS A 80 0.73 1.04 -12.59
CA HIS A 80 0.31 0.74 -11.23
C HIS A 80 0.40 2.01 -10.40
N SER A 81 -0.75 2.50 -9.93
CA SER A 81 -0.82 3.69 -9.08
C SER A 81 -1.66 3.40 -7.85
N ALA A 82 -0.96 3.04 -6.77
CA ALA A 82 -1.57 2.70 -5.49
C ALA A 82 -1.54 3.86 -4.50
N VAL A 83 -2.54 3.87 -3.62
CA VAL A 83 -2.60 4.75 -2.45
C VAL A 83 -2.65 3.89 -1.20
N VAL A 84 -1.76 4.17 -0.24
CA VAL A 84 -1.73 3.50 1.07
C VAL A 84 -1.91 4.54 2.17
N GLU A 85 -2.92 4.34 3.00
CA GLU A 85 -3.25 5.16 4.15
C GLU A 85 -3.16 4.31 5.42
N ILE A 86 -2.35 4.74 6.39
CA ILE A 86 -2.22 4.02 7.67
C ILE A 86 -2.48 4.98 8.82
N ILE A 87 -3.23 4.53 9.82
CA ILE A 87 -3.48 5.26 11.06
C ILE A 87 -2.98 4.39 12.20
N VAL A 88 -1.95 4.85 12.90
CA VAL A 88 -1.32 4.16 14.03
C VAL A 88 -1.69 4.91 15.30
N HIS A 89 -2.63 4.38 16.08
CA HIS A 89 -3.05 4.98 17.34
C HIS A 89 -1.99 4.83 18.43
N LYS A 90 -2.30 5.37 19.62
CA LYS A 90 -1.37 5.44 20.74
C LYS A 90 -0.82 4.05 21.11
N ASP A 91 0.49 3.97 21.34
CA ASP A 91 1.20 2.72 21.69
C ASP A 91 1.03 1.57 20.66
N ALA A 92 0.49 1.83 19.47
CA ALA A 92 0.27 0.83 18.43
C ALA A 92 1.50 0.66 17.52
N HIS A 93 1.62 -0.50 16.90
CA HIS A 93 2.71 -0.83 15.98
C HIS A 93 2.18 -1.38 14.67
N VAL A 94 2.62 -0.79 13.55
CA VAL A 94 2.29 -1.26 12.20
C VAL A 94 3.57 -1.44 11.41
N ARG A 95 3.80 -2.66 10.92
CA ARG A 95 4.78 -2.93 9.87
C ARG A 95 4.06 -3.17 8.56
N TYR A 96 4.36 -2.34 7.56
CA TYR A 96 3.87 -2.49 6.20
C TYR A 96 5.01 -2.95 5.30
N THR A 97 4.96 -4.21 4.88
CA THR A 97 5.94 -4.82 3.99
C THR A 97 5.36 -4.93 2.59
N THR A 98 6.08 -4.45 1.58
CA THR A 98 5.76 -4.75 0.18
C THR A 98 6.90 -5.47 -0.47
N ILE A 99 6.57 -6.50 -1.24
CA ILE A 99 7.51 -7.17 -2.14
C ILE A 99 6.89 -7.15 -3.52
N GLN A 100 7.53 -6.42 -4.43
CA GLN A 100 7.13 -6.35 -5.83
C GLN A 100 8.13 -7.07 -6.72
N ASN A 101 7.61 -7.72 -7.76
CA ASN A 101 8.39 -8.19 -8.90
C ASN A 101 7.61 -7.88 -10.18
N TRP A 102 7.87 -6.71 -10.75
CA TRP A 102 7.17 -6.23 -11.95
C TRP A 102 7.95 -6.52 -13.22
N SER A 103 7.25 -6.72 -14.34
CA SER A 103 7.88 -6.75 -15.66
C SER A 103 8.45 -5.36 -16.03
N ASN A 104 9.46 -5.33 -16.91
CA ASN A 104 10.24 -4.13 -17.25
C ASN A 104 9.45 -3.01 -17.97
N ASN A 105 8.17 -3.24 -18.26
CA ASN A 105 7.24 -2.31 -18.91
C ASN A 105 6.24 -1.67 -17.93
N VAL A 106 6.31 -1.99 -16.63
CA VAL A 106 5.41 -1.44 -15.62
C VAL A 106 5.96 -0.14 -15.02
N TYR A 107 5.11 0.89 -14.93
CA TYR A 107 5.36 2.07 -14.12
C TYR A 107 4.68 1.89 -12.76
N ASN A 108 5.45 1.94 -11.68
CA ASN A 108 4.96 1.73 -10.33
C ASN A 108 5.07 3.03 -9.51
N LEU A 109 3.94 3.69 -9.29
CA LEU A 109 3.85 5.05 -8.75
C LEU A 109 2.90 5.08 -7.53
N VAL A 110 3.47 4.91 -6.35
CA VAL A 110 2.71 4.69 -5.10
C VAL A 110 2.82 5.87 -4.16
N THR A 111 1.68 6.36 -3.68
CA THR A 111 1.61 7.38 -2.61
C THR A 111 1.27 6.69 -1.30
N LYS A 112 2.12 6.83 -0.28
CA LYS A 112 1.85 6.28 1.04
C LYS A 112 1.89 7.39 2.10
N ARG A 113 0.89 7.45 2.97
CA ARG A 113 0.88 8.38 4.10
C ARG A 113 0.42 7.66 5.35
N THR A 114 1.03 8.01 6.47
CA THR A 114 0.63 7.52 7.78
C THR A 114 0.34 8.69 8.71
N PHE A 115 -0.59 8.52 9.64
CA PHE A 115 -0.61 9.29 10.89
C PHE A 115 -0.17 8.41 12.04
N VAL A 116 0.84 8.86 12.79
CA VAL A 116 1.36 8.16 13.96
C VAL A 116 1.05 8.98 15.22
N HIS A 117 0.25 8.40 16.11
CA HIS A 117 -0.11 8.99 17.39
C HIS A 117 0.96 8.71 18.47
N GLU A 118 0.76 9.23 19.69
CA GLU A 118 1.70 9.13 20.82
C GLU A 118 2.27 7.72 21.01
N ASN A 119 3.59 7.58 21.04
CA ASN A 119 4.32 6.31 21.17
C ASN A 119 3.97 5.24 20.09
N GLY A 120 3.22 5.60 19.06
CA GLY A 120 2.95 4.74 17.92
C GLY A 120 4.22 4.51 17.10
N ASN A 121 4.27 3.39 16.40
CA ASN A 121 5.39 3.02 15.56
C ASN A 121 4.91 2.54 14.19
N MET A 122 5.47 3.15 13.14
CA MET A 122 5.23 2.81 11.75
C MET A 122 6.53 2.36 11.09
N GLU A 123 6.54 1.16 10.54
CA GLU A 123 7.68 0.60 9.80
C GLU A 123 7.31 0.33 8.34
N TRP A 124 8.00 1.02 7.44
CA TRP A 124 7.91 0.76 6.01
C TRP A 124 9.04 -0.17 5.58
N VAL A 125 8.69 -1.35 5.06
CA VAL A 125 9.65 -2.30 4.50
C VAL A 125 9.31 -2.51 3.03
N ASP A 126 10.22 -2.10 2.14
CA ASP A 126 9.97 -2.10 0.70
C ASP A 126 11.04 -2.91 -0.05
N GLY A 127 10.64 -4.04 -0.62
CA GLY A 127 11.45 -4.85 -1.53
C GLY A 127 11.04 -4.61 -2.98
N ASN A 128 11.85 -3.86 -3.74
CA ASN A 128 11.50 -3.44 -5.10
C ASN A 128 12.33 -4.15 -6.18
N LEU A 129 11.73 -5.10 -6.89
CA LEU A 129 12.36 -5.83 -7.99
C LEU A 129 11.61 -5.57 -9.32
N GLY A 130 12.37 -5.41 -10.41
CA GLY A 130 11.82 -5.14 -11.75
C GLY A 130 11.18 -3.75 -11.89
N SER A 131 10.24 -3.61 -12.83
CA SER A 131 9.62 -2.35 -13.30
C SER A 131 10.47 -1.53 -14.28
N LYS A 132 9.78 -0.72 -15.12
CA LYS A 132 10.41 0.32 -15.94
C LYS A 132 10.86 1.51 -15.09
N LEU A 133 10.03 1.87 -14.12
CA LEU A 133 10.27 2.94 -13.15
C LEU A 133 9.45 2.66 -11.90
N THR A 134 10.09 2.78 -10.73
CA THR A 134 9.43 2.76 -9.43
C THR A 134 9.65 4.09 -8.72
N MET A 135 8.56 4.72 -8.28
CA MET A 135 8.56 5.86 -7.38
C MET A 135 7.57 5.60 -6.25
N LYS A 136 8.08 5.56 -5.01
CA LYS A 136 7.28 5.39 -3.80
C LYS A 136 7.52 6.58 -2.89
N TYR A 137 6.44 7.19 -2.40
CA TYR A 137 6.52 8.35 -1.54
C TYR A 137 5.92 8.04 -0.16
N PRO A 138 6.61 7.30 0.73
CA PRO A 138 6.18 7.13 2.12
C PRO A 138 6.44 8.40 2.94
N ASN A 139 5.48 8.77 3.78
CA ASN A 139 5.61 9.84 4.76
C ASN A 139 4.79 9.52 6.02
N CYS A 140 5.19 10.07 7.17
CA CYS A 140 4.51 10.00 8.46
C CYS A 140 4.13 11.39 8.97
#